data_AF-A0A2E7SDN4-F1
#
_entry.id   AF-A0A2E7SDN4-F1
#
_cell.length_a   1.000
_cell.length_b   1.000
_cell.length_c   1.000
_cell.angle_alpha   90.00
_cell.angle_beta   90.00
_cell.angle_gamma   90.00
#
_symmetry.space_group_name_H-M   'P 1'
#
loop_
_entity.id
_entity.type
_entity.pdbx_description
1 polymer ?
#
loop_
_entity_poly.entity_id
_entity_poly.type
_entity_poly.pdbx_seq_one_letter_code
_entity_poly.pdbx_strand_id
1 'polypeptide(L)'
;RNLAFRLDSDVRHSSESPIFCDSMWVDAWPLERHRPASNLALGSGENAGMSRITMARHKYPAGNLSLPSSKYRDKPLPGAINLVFYDGHASLTPNEKLWEYQWHKNWKNPPKRPR
;
A
#
# COMPACT_ATOMS: atom_id res chain seq x y z
N ARG A 1 18.43 -2.90 8.19
CA ARG A 1 17.63 -2.28 9.27
C ARG A 1 16.65 -3.32 9.79
N ASN A 2 16.43 -3.38 11.10
CA ASN A 2 15.45 -4.29 11.72
C ASN A 2 14.06 -3.65 11.69
N LEU A 3 13.29 -3.87 10.62
CA LEU A 3 11.97 -3.27 10.40
C LEU A 3 10.82 -4.23 10.74
N ALA A 4 11.04 -5.54 10.66
CA ALA A 4 9.99 -6.52 10.93
C ALA A 4 9.46 -6.42 12.38
N PHE A 5 8.15 -6.63 12.52
CA PHE A 5 7.53 -7.01 13.79
C PHE A 5 8.04 -8.40 14.17
N ARG A 6 8.87 -8.49 15.23
CA ARG A 6 9.47 -9.76 15.67
C ARG A 6 8.73 -10.38 16.85
N LEU A 7 8.01 -9.54 17.60
CA LEU A 7 7.22 -9.89 18.75
C LEU A 7 5.87 -9.17 18.63
N ASP A 8 4.84 -9.69 19.28
CA ASP A 8 3.52 -9.04 19.32
C ASP A 8 3.61 -7.63 19.92
N SER A 9 4.53 -7.41 20.87
CA SER A 9 4.80 -6.10 21.46
C SER A 9 5.46 -5.09 20.51
N ASP A 10 5.99 -5.53 19.36
CA ASP A 10 6.42 -4.61 18.29
C ASP A 10 5.21 -3.98 17.59
N VAL A 11 4.03 -4.61 17.62
CA VAL A 11 2.78 -4.14 16.98
C VAL A 11 2.02 -3.22 17.93
N ARG A 12 2.33 -1.92 17.87
CA ARG A 12 1.74 -0.91 18.77
C ARG A 12 0.39 -0.37 18.29
N HIS A 13 0.04 -0.62 17.03
CA HIS A 13 -1.17 -0.12 16.36
C HIS A 13 -1.85 -1.26 15.60
N SER A 14 -2.46 -2.22 16.31
CA SER A 14 -2.95 -3.47 15.71
C SER A 14 -3.98 -3.26 14.59
N SER A 15 -4.89 -2.30 14.76
CA SER A 15 -5.91 -1.93 13.76
C SER A 15 -5.36 -1.13 12.57
N GLU A 16 -4.10 -0.69 12.62
CA GLU A 16 -3.47 0.08 11.55
C GLU A 16 -2.24 -0.64 10.97
N SER A 17 -1.93 -1.85 11.45
CA SER A 17 -0.78 -2.65 11.03
C SER A 17 -1.25 -3.77 10.11
N PRO A 18 -1.06 -3.69 8.78
CA PRO A 18 -1.53 -4.71 7.86
C PRO A 18 -0.65 -5.97 7.91
N ILE A 19 -1.28 -7.14 7.75
CA ILE A 19 -0.62 -8.46 7.66
C ILE A 19 -0.86 -9.16 6.32
N PHE A 20 -1.93 -8.80 5.62
CA PHE A 20 -2.26 -9.34 4.30
C PHE A 20 -2.99 -8.27 3.48
N CYS A 21 -2.83 -8.33 2.16
CA CYS A 21 -3.48 -7.38 1.27
C CYS A 21 -3.59 -7.91 -0.16
N ASP A 22 -4.49 -7.32 -0.94
CA ASP A 22 -4.48 -7.54 -2.39
C ASP A 22 -3.19 -6.94 -2.99
N SER A 23 -2.58 -7.69 -3.91
CA SER A 23 -1.31 -7.32 -4.50
C SER A 23 -1.18 -7.82 -5.93
N MET A 24 -0.17 -7.32 -6.65
CA MET A 24 0.20 -7.77 -8.00
C MET A 24 1.20 -8.92 -7.96
N TRP A 25 1.87 -9.11 -6.82
CA TRP A 25 2.85 -10.14 -6.56
C TRP A 25 2.66 -10.70 -5.16
N VAL A 26 3.15 -11.91 -4.91
CA VAL A 26 2.88 -12.67 -3.68
C VAL A 26 3.35 -12.00 -2.38
N ASP A 27 4.24 -11.02 -2.45
CA ASP A 27 4.82 -10.33 -1.30
C ASP A 27 5.03 -8.82 -1.52
N ALA A 28 5.08 -8.09 -0.41
CA ALA A 28 5.48 -6.68 -0.39
C ALA A 28 6.15 -6.32 0.95
N TRP A 29 7.17 -5.47 0.88
CA TRP A 29 7.84 -4.82 2.02
C TRP A 29 7.79 -3.29 1.83
N PRO A 30 6.67 -2.63 2.15
CA PRO A 30 6.55 -1.19 2.00
C PRO A 30 7.57 -0.42 2.85
N LEU A 31 8.01 0.72 2.32
CA LEU A 31 8.84 1.71 2.98
C LEU A 31 8.24 3.08 2.69
N GLU A 32 8.45 4.04 3.59
CA GLU A 32 7.82 5.36 3.53
C GLU A 32 8.15 6.11 2.23
N ARG A 33 9.33 5.84 1.67
CA ARG A 33 9.83 6.46 0.42
C ARG A 33 9.36 5.77 -0.86
N HIS A 34 8.75 4.59 -0.76
CA HIS A 34 8.33 3.86 -1.95
C HIS A 34 7.23 4.64 -2.65
N ARG A 35 7.37 4.78 -3.97
CA ARG A 35 6.39 5.39 -4.86
C ARG A 35 5.30 4.38 -5.21
N PRO A 36 4.11 4.84 -5.64
CA PRO A 36 3.12 3.95 -6.23
C PRO A 36 3.66 3.32 -7.52
N ALA A 37 2.95 2.30 -7.99
CA ALA A 37 3.22 1.67 -9.27
C ALA A 37 3.20 2.68 -10.41
N SER A 38 4.09 2.53 -11.39
CA SER A 38 4.00 3.26 -12.65
C SER A 38 2.71 2.97 -13.42
N ASN A 39 2.22 1.73 -13.35
CA ASN A 39 0.94 1.30 -13.88
C ASN A 39 -0.03 0.95 -12.75
N LEU A 40 -1.02 1.80 -12.50
CA LEU A 40 -2.01 1.59 -11.44
C LEU A 40 -3.10 0.59 -11.82
N ALA A 41 -3.18 0.12 -13.07
CA ALA A 41 -4.09 -0.97 -13.44
C ALA A 41 -3.49 -2.35 -13.13
N LEU A 42 -2.19 -2.53 -13.33
CA LEU A 42 -1.50 -3.83 -13.24
C LEU A 42 -0.48 -3.94 -12.10
N GLY A 43 -0.12 -2.81 -11.48
CA GLY A 43 0.97 -2.73 -10.51
C GLY A 43 2.34 -2.65 -11.21
N SER A 44 3.42 -2.74 -10.44
CA SER A 44 4.77 -2.82 -11.00
C SER A 44 5.77 -3.51 -10.07
N GLY A 45 6.93 -3.91 -10.61
CA GLY A 45 8.06 -4.44 -9.86
C GLY A 45 9.14 -3.41 -9.50
N GLU A 46 8.89 -2.10 -9.69
CA GLU A 46 9.87 -1.02 -9.53
C GLU A 46 10.38 -0.88 -8.09
N ASN A 47 9.54 -1.22 -7.11
CA ASN A 47 9.97 -1.49 -5.75
C ASN A 47 9.21 -2.68 -5.19
N ALA A 48 9.85 -3.43 -4.30
CA ALA A 48 9.25 -4.58 -3.65
C ALA A 48 8.22 -4.21 -2.56
N GLY A 49 7.68 -2.99 -2.55
CA GLY A 49 6.76 -2.49 -1.52
C GLY A 49 5.49 -1.89 -2.12
N MET A 50 5.31 -0.57 -1.97
CA MET A 50 4.08 0.14 -2.36
C MET A 50 3.68 -0.11 -3.82
N SER A 51 4.65 -0.23 -4.73
CA SER A 51 4.33 -0.42 -6.16
C SER A 51 3.66 -1.75 -6.49
N ARG A 52 3.66 -2.71 -5.56
CA ARG A 52 2.97 -3.99 -5.71
C ARG A 52 1.53 -3.96 -5.21
N ILE A 53 1.14 -2.94 -4.46
CA ILE A 53 -0.14 -2.88 -3.73
C ILE A 53 -0.98 -1.64 -4.04
N THR A 54 -0.52 -0.74 -4.92
CA THR A 54 -1.25 0.49 -5.29
C THR A 54 -2.10 0.34 -6.55
N MET A 55 -2.54 -0.88 -6.87
CA MET A 55 -3.40 -1.08 -8.04
C MET A 55 -4.82 -0.62 -7.75
N ALA A 56 -5.45 0.02 -8.72
CA ALA A 56 -6.87 0.38 -8.71
C ALA A 56 -7.75 -0.85 -8.95
N ARG A 57 -7.55 -1.91 -8.16
CA ARG A 57 -8.21 -3.21 -8.30
C ARG A 57 -9.70 -3.12 -7.99
N HIS A 58 -10.04 -2.43 -6.90
CA HIS A 58 -11.43 -2.20 -6.49
C HIS A 58 -11.79 -0.72 -6.61
N LYS A 59 -13.11 -0.43 -6.62
CA LYS A 59 -13.68 0.93 -6.65
C LYS A 59 -13.18 1.79 -7.83
N TYR A 60 -12.68 1.16 -8.88
CA TYR A 60 -12.28 1.81 -10.11
C TYR A 60 -12.49 0.85 -11.28
N PRO A 61 -13.07 1.29 -12.40
CA PRO A 61 -13.28 0.44 -13.57
C PRO A 61 -11.97 0.31 -14.36
N ALA A 62 -10.92 -0.23 -13.74
CA ALA A 62 -9.57 -0.23 -14.30
C ALA A 62 -9.50 -1.01 -15.62
N GLY A 63 -10.20 -2.14 -15.74
CA GLY A 63 -10.26 -2.94 -16.98
C GLY A 63 -8.90 -3.05 -17.68
N ASN A 64 -8.90 -2.87 -19.01
CA ASN A 64 -7.68 -2.72 -19.82
C ASN A 64 -7.27 -1.23 -20.01
N LEU A 65 -7.71 -0.33 -19.13
CA LEU A 65 -7.39 1.09 -19.26
C LEU A 65 -5.91 1.35 -18.91
N SER A 66 -5.30 2.24 -19.68
CA SER A 66 -3.99 2.78 -19.33
C SER A 66 -4.12 3.74 -18.14
N LEU A 67 -3.64 3.30 -16.98
CA LEU A 67 -3.57 4.09 -15.75
C LEU A 67 -2.12 4.40 -15.32
N PRO A 68 -1.43 5.31 -16.02
CA PRO A 68 -0.09 5.73 -15.60
C PRO A 68 -0.18 6.59 -14.33
N SER A 69 0.66 6.32 -13.34
CA SER A 69 0.68 7.10 -12.08
C SER A 69 1.12 8.55 -12.26
N SER A 70 1.79 8.88 -13.37
CA SER A 70 2.14 10.26 -13.72
C SER A 70 0.92 11.18 -13.81
N LYS A 71 -0.26 10.66 -14.20
CA LYS A 71 -1.53 11.41 -14.21
C LYS A 71 -2.06 11.74 -12.82
N TYR A 72 -1.55 11.06 -11.79
CA TYR A 72 -1.96 11.17 -10.39
C TYR A 72 -0.82 11.67 -9.50
N ARG A 73 0.17 12.38 -10.06
CA ARG A 73 1.27 12.95 -9.27
C ARG A 73 0.80 13.92 -8.19
N ASP A 74 -0.19 14.75 -8.53
CA ASP A 74 -0.75 15.81 -7.67
C ASP A 74 -2.25 15.60 -7.42
N LYS A 75 -2.74 14.37 -7.62
CA LYS A 75 -4.15 13.97 -7.42
C LYS A 75 -4.18 12.70 -6.58
N PRO A 76 -5.29 12.42 -5.85
CA PRO A 76 -5.46 11.16 -5.15
C PRO A 76 -5.31 9.97 -6.10
N LEU A 77 -4.64 8.91 -5.65
CA LEU A 77 -4.60 7.65 -6.39
C LEU A 77 -6.01 7.07 -6.55
N PRO A 78 -6.34 6.55 -7.74
CA PRO A 78 -7.61 5.89 -7.99
C PRO A 78 -7.68 4.53 -7.30
N GLY A 79 -8.91 4.12 -7.01
CA GLY A 79 -9.24 2.78 -6.55
C GLY A 79 -8.81 2.47 -5.13
N ALA A 80 -8.94 1.19 -4.79
CA ALA A 80 -8.74 0.66 -3.45
C ALA A 80 -8.29 -0.81 -3.51
N ILE A 81 -7.73 -1.28 -2.40
CA ILE A 81 -7.41 -2.69 -2.12
C ILE A 81 -7.96 -3.11 -0.76
N ASN A 82 -8.20 -4.40 -0.55
CA ASN A 82 -8.50 -4.89 0.79
C ASN A 82 -7.22 -5.11 1.59
N LEU A 83 -7.24 -4.70 2.86
CA LEU A 83 -6.21 -4.95 3.87
C LEU A 83 -6.80 -5.81 4.99
N VAL A 84 -5.99 -6.71 5.53
CA VAL A 84 -6.25 -7.44 6.78
C VAL A 84 -5.22 -7.01 7.81
N PHE A 85 -5.66 -6.81 9.05
CA PHE A 85 -4.88 -6.21 10.13
C PHE A 85 -4.58 -7.19 11.26
N TYR A 86 -3.63 -6.82 12.12
CA TYR A 86 -3.20 -7.63 13.26
C TYR A 86 -4.29 -7.89 14.31
N ASP A 87 -5.29 -7.01 14.43
CA ASP A 87 -6.45 -7.22 15.31
C ASP A 87 -7.52 -8.17 14.71
N GLY A 88 -7.28 -8.69 13.50
CA GLY A 88 -8.12 -9.67 12.82
C GLY A 88 -9.20 -9.07 11.90
N HIS A 89 -9.35 -7.74 11.82
CA HIS A 89 -10.34 -7.16 10.91
C HIS A 89 -9.80 -7.04 9.47
N ALA A 90 -10.73 -6.88 8.53
CA ALA A 90 -10.43 -6.53 7.15
C ALA A 90 -11.13 -5.21 6.78
N SER A 91 -10.49 -4.40 5.95
CA SER A 91 -11.05 -3.13 5.48
C SER A 91 -10.70 -2.87 4.02
N LEU A 92 -11.63 -2.22 3.30
CA LEU A 92 -11.39 -1.72 1.97
C LEU A 92 -10.72 -0.35 2.05
N THR A 93 -9.46 -0.29 1.64
CA THR A 93 -8.60 0.88 1.79
C THR A 93 -8.35 1.57 0.45
N PRO A 94 -8.68 2.87 0.32
CA PRO A 94 -8.29 3.66 -0.85
C PRO A 94 -6.77 3.67 -1.04
N ASN A 95 -6.30 3.55 -2.28
CA ASN A 95 -4.87 3.45 -2.58
C ASN A 95 -4.06 4.67 -2.09
N GLU A 96 -4.67 5.85 -2.08
CA GLU A 96 -4.02 7.07 -1.58
C GLU A 96 -3.66 6.98 -0.09
N LYS A 97 -4.44 6.21 0.69
CA LYS A 97 -4.28 6.09 2.14
C LYS A 97 -3.25 5.04 2.56
N LEU A 98 -2.65 4.29 1.63
CA LEU A 98 -1.75 3.18 1.98
C LEU A 98 -0.54 3.63 2.80
N TRP A 99 -0.08 4.87 2.68
CA TRP A 99 1.03 5.41 3.47
C TRP A 99 0.65 5.83 4.91
N GLU A 100 -0.64 5.79 5.25
CA GLU A 100 -1.15 6.13 6.59
C GLU A 100 -1.04 4.95 7.57
N TYR A 101 -0.79 3.73 7.07
CA TYR A 101 -0.73 2.49 7.84
C TYR A 101 0.68 2.09 8.29
N GLN A 102 0.75 1.28 9.34
CA GLN A 102 1.98 0.83 9.98
C GLN A 102 2.50 -0.47 9.35
N TRP A 103 3.19 -0.38 8.22
CA TRP A 103 3.71 -1.56 7.51
C TRP A 103 4.88 -2.26 8.20
N HIS A 104 5.52 -1.57 9.14
CA HIS A 104 6.66 -2.10 9.88
C HIS A 104 6.83 -1.33 11.20
N LYS A 105 7.55 -1.89 12.18
CA LYS A 105 7.56 -1.37 13.57
C LYS A 105 8.11 0.04 13.77
N ASN A 106 8.87 0.55 12.80
CA ASN A 106 9.46 1.88 12.84
C ASN A 106 8.83 2.83 11.81
N TRP A 107 7.62 2.54 11.32
CA TRP A 107 6.98 3.31 10.27
C TRP A 107 6.72 4.74 10.73
N LYS A 108 6.97 5.70 9.83
CA LYS A 108 6.65 7.11 10.05
C LYS A 108 5.85 7.62 8.87
N ASN A 109 4.58 7.92 9.09
CA ASN A 109 3.70 8.41 8.03
C ASN A 109 4.35 9.62 7.34
N PRO A 110 4.65 9.54 6.03
CA PRO A 110 5.19 10.68 5.32
C PRO A 110 4.11 11.76 5.23
N PRO A 111 4.47 13.05 5.32
CA PRO A 111 3.49 14.15 5.29
C PRO A 111 2.75 14.24 3.94
N LYS A 112 3.35 13.68 2.88
CA LYS A 112 2.76 13.52 1.55
C LYS A 112 3.21 12.18 0.98
N ARG A 113 2.33 11.55 0.21
CA ARG A 113 2.68 10.37 -0.58
C ARG A 113 3.91 10.64 -1.48
N PRO A 114 4.90 9.74 -1.52
CA PRO A 114 6.01 9.81 -2.47
C PRO A 114 5.53 9.82 -3.93
N ARG A 115 6.20 10.65 -4.73
CA ARG A 115 5.94 10.87 -6.16
C ARG A 115 7.05 10.26 -6.98
#